data_AF-A0A377YB74-F1
#
_entry.id   AF-A0A377YB74-F1
#
_cell.length_a   1.000
_cell.length_b   1.000
_cell.length_c   1.000
_cell.angle_alpha   90.00
_cell.angle_beta   90.00
_cell.angle_gamma   90.00
#
_symmetry.space_group_name_H-M   'P 1'
#
loop_
_entity.id
_entity.type
_entity.pdbx_description
1 polymer ?
#
loop_
_entity_poly.entity_id
_entity_poly.type
_entity_poly.pdbx_seq_one_letter_code
_entity_poly.pdbx_strand_id
1 'polypeptide(L)'
;MAEASEQRAAQSHRELRSISMFILLSALLALAITGCAGWYIYRNLGSNLTAISRAMSRLAQGEPNVSVPALQRRDELGELARAFNVFARNMASLEHTTRLLKEKTNQMEIDRD
;
A
#
# COMPACT_ATOMS: atom_id res chain seq x y z
N MET A 1 -41.79 -52.97 5.29
CA MET A 1 -40.43 -52.97 5.87
C MET A 1 -39.37 -52.60 4.83
N ALA A 2 -39.29 -53.29 3.68
CA ALA A 2 -38.33 -53.00 2.60
C ALA A 2 -38.47 -51.60 1.95
N GLU A 3 -39.71 -51.15 1.69
CA GLU A 3 -39.95 -49.82 1.10
C GLU A 3 -39.51 -48.66 2.02
N ALA A 4 -39.65 -48.84 3.35
CA ALA A 4 -39.23 -47.84 4.34
C ALA A 4 -37.70 -47.73 4.44
N SER A 5 -36.96 -48.82 4.23
CA SER A 5 -35.49 -48.79 4.17
C SER A 5 -34.98 -48.12 2.89
N GLU A 6 -35.62 -48.36 1.74
CA GLU A 6 -35.25 -47.73 0.47
C GLU A 6 -35.52 -46.21 0.47
N GLN A 7 -36.65 -45.78 1.05
CA GLN A 7 -36.96 -44.36 1.20
C GLN A 7 -35.96 -43.63 2.10
N ARG A 8 -35.55 -44.25 3.22
CA ARG A 8 -34.53 -43.69 4.12
C ARG A 8 -33.16 -43.60 3.45
N ALA A 9 -32.78 -44.61 2.66
CA ALA A 9 -31.55 -44.57 1.89
C ALA A 9 -31.58 -43.42 0.86
N ALA A 10 -32.68 -43.28 0.10
CA ALA A 10 -32.84 -42.21 -0.87
C ALA A 10 -32.88 -40.80 -0.23
N GLN A 11 -33.49 -40.64 0.95
CA GLN A 11 -33.47 -39.40 1.72
C GLN A 11 -32.06 -39.06 2.20
N SER A 12 -31.34 -40.02 2.78
CA SER A 12 -29.96 -39.83 3.24
C SER A 12 -29.05 -39.34 2.10
N HIS A 13 -29.17 -39.91 0.90
CA HIS A 13 -28.39 -39.46 -0.25
C HIS A 13 -28.69 -38.01 -0.69
N ARG A 14 -29.93 -37.54 -0.53
CA ARG A 14 -30.31 -36.15 -0.87
C ARG A 14 -29.75 -35.16 0.15
N GLU A 15 -29.84 -35.47 1.43
CA GLU A 15 -29.29 -34.65 2.51
C GLU A 15 -27.76 -34.52 2.40
N LEU A 16 -27.07 -35.66 2.19
CA LEU A 16 -25.62 -35.67 2.02
C LEU A 16 -25.16 -34.87 0.79
N ARG A 17 -25.93 -34.92 -0.31
CA ARG A 17 -25.63 -34.14 -1.53
C ARG A 17 -25.82 -32.64 -1.31
N SER A 18 -26.88 -32.25 -0.60
CA SER A 18 -27.15 -30.84 -0.26
C SER A 18 -26.03 -30.26 0.61
N ILE A 19 -25.63 -30.99 1.67
CA ILE A 19 -24.53 -30.61 2.56
C ILE A 19 -23.21 -30.52 1.79
N SER A 20 -22.91 -31.51 0.95
CA SER A 20 -21.68 -31.51 0.14
C SER A 20 -21.62 -30.33 -0.82
N MET A 21 -22.74 -29.98 -1.46
CA MET A 21 -22.83 -28.82 -2.36
C MET A 21 -22.64 -27.50 -1.60
N PHE A 22 -23.20 -27.38 -0.40
CA PHE A 22 -22.99 -26.22 0.46
C PHE A 22 -21.53 -26.08 0.91
N ILE A 23 -20.89 -27.18 1.31
CA ILE A 23 -19.46 -27.20 1.67
C ILE A 23 -18.60 -26.79 0.46
N LEU A 24 -18.87 -27.34 -0.73
CA LEU A 24 -18.12 -26.98 -1.94
C LEU A 24 -18.29 -25.51 -2.30
N LEU A 25 -19.52 -24.98 -2.23
CA LEU A 25 -19.79 -23.58 -2.53
C LEU A 25 -19.11 -22.65 -1.53
N SER A 26 -19.18 -22.96 -0.23
CA SER A 26 -18.51 -22.16 0.80
C SER A 26 -16.98 -22.22 0.68
N ALA A 27 -16.41 -23.39 0.37
CA ALA A 27 -14.98 -23.53 0.12
C ALA A 27 -14.51 -22.71 -1.10
N LEU A 28 -15.25 -22.76 -2.21
CA LEU A 28 -14.97 -21.96 -3.40
C LEU A 28 -15.07 -20.46 -3.11
N LEU A 29 -16.08 -20.04 -2.36
CA LEU A 29 -16.27 -18.65 -1.98
C LEU A 29 -15.12 -18.16 -1.09
N ALA A 30 -14.72 -18.97 -0.09
CA ALA A 30 -13.58 -18.66 0.76
C ALA A 30 -12.30 -18.51 -0.06
N LEU A 31 -12.04 -19.44 -0.98
CA LEU A 31 -10.85 -19.41 -1.85
C LEU A 31 -10.84 -18.19 -2.77
N ALA A 32 -12.00 -17.82 -3.33
CA ALA A 32 -12.15 -16.61 -4.14
C ALA A 32 -11.89 -15.34 -3.33
N ILE A 33 -12.45 -15.23 -2.12
CA ILE A 33 -12.24 -14.08 -1.23
C ILE A 33 -10.76 -13.97 -0.85
N THR A 34 -10.13 -15.06 -0.40
CA THR A 34 -8.72 -15.07 -0.02
C THR A 34 -7.82 -14.73 -1.21
N GLY A 35 -8.10 -15.28 -2.40
CA GLY A 35 -7.35 -14.99 -3.63
C GLY A 35 -7.47 -13.52 -4.03
N CYS A 36 -8.69 -12.98 -4.05
CA CYS A 36 -8.94 -11.56 -4.35
C CYS A 36 -8.27 -10.64 -3.34
N ALA A 37 -8.38 -10.93 -2.03
CA ALA A 37 -7.74 -10.16 -0.98
C ALA A 37 -6.21 -10.19 -1.12
N GLY A 38 -5.61 -11.36 -1.35
CA GLY A 38 -4.18 -11.52 -1.56
C GLY A 38 -3.69 -10.75 -2.79
N TRP A 39 -4.40 -10.85 -3.91
CA TRP A 39 -4.08 -10.11 -5.13
C TRP A 39 -4.20 -8.59 -4.93
N TYR A 40 -5.24 -8.14 -4.24
CA TYR A 40 -5.45 -6.72 -3.92
C TYR A 40 -4.33 -6.19 -3.03
N ILE A 41 -3.96 -6.90 -1.97
CA ILE A 41 -2.85 -6.53 -1.07
C ILE A 41 -1.53 -6.51 -1.85
N TYR A 42 -1.23 -7.54 -2.63
CA TYR A 42 0.01 -7.60 -3.41
C TYR A 42 0.13 -6.41 -4.36
N ARG A 43 -0.94 -6.11 -5.11
CA ARG A 43 -0.93 -5.03 -6.10
C ARG A 43 -0.93 -3.65 -5.46
N ASN A 44 -1.70 -3.46 -4.38
CA ASN A 44 -1.87 -2.15 -3.76
C ASN A 44 -0.79 -1.81 -2.72
N LEU A 45 -0.24 -2.79 -2.00
CA LEU A 45 0.78 -2.58 -1.00
C LEU A 45 2.18 -2.66 -1.61
N GLY A 46 2.44 -3.71 -2.41
CA GLY A 46 3.75 -3.94 -3.03
C GLY A 46 4.17 -2.81 -3.96
N SER A 47 3.29 -2.42 -4.91
CA SER A 47 3.62 -1.36 -5.87
C SER A 47 3.84 0.01 -5.21
N ASN A 48 3.10 0.33 -4.14
CA ASN A 48 3.15 1.65 -3.50
C ASN A 48 4.31 1.77 -2.49
N LEU A 49 4.63 0.70 -1.76
CA LEU A 49 5.82 0.68 -0.89
C LEU A 49 7.11 0.85 -1.71
N THR A 50 7.23 0.16 -2.85
CA THR A 50 8.41 0.30 -3.72
C THR A 50 8.48 1.70 -4.35
N ALA A 51 7.35 2.35 -4.61
CA ALA A 51 7.31 3.71 -5.12
C ALA A 51 7.76 4.74 -4.06
N ILE A 52 7.28 4.62 -2.81
CA ILE A 52 7.69 5.47 -1.70
C ILE A 52 9.18 5.26 -1.38
N SER A 53 9.65 4.01 -1.32
CA SER A 53 11.07 3.71 -1.08
C SER A 53 11.97 4.30 -2.17
N ARG A 54 11.59 4.20 -3.45
CA ARG A 54 12.33 4.86 -4.55
C ARG A 54 12.30 6.38 -4.44
N ALA A 55 11.18 6.96 -4.04
CA ALA A 55 11.09 8.40 -3.81
C ALA A 55 12.04 8.84 -2.69
N MET A 56 12.12 8.05 -1.61
CA MET A 56 13.03 8.29 -0.49
C MET A 56 14.51 8.23 -0.89
N SER A 57 14.92 7.21 -1.67
CA SER A 57 16.29 7.14 -2.20
C SER A 57 16.64 8.33 -3.09
N ARG A 58 15.72 8.79 -3.94
CA ARG A 58 15.97 9.95 -4.81
C ARG A 58 16.09 11.25 -4.03
N LEU A 59 15.27 11.46 -3.00
CA LEU A 59 15.41 12.62 -2.12
C LEU A 59 16.75 12.58 -1.36
N ALA A 60 17.16 11.41 -0.87
CA ALA A 60 18.46 11.24 -0.20
C ALA A 60 19.65 11.50 -1.13
N GLN A 61 19.47 11.34 -2.45
CA GLN A 61 20.46 11.67 -3.47
C GLN A 61 20.48 13.17 -3.85
N GLY A 62 19.64 14.00 -3.20
CA GLY A 62 19.62 15.45 -3.42
C GLY A 62 18.78 15.90 -4.61
N GLU A 63 17.88 15.06 -5.12
CA GLU A 63 16.90 15.48 -6.12
C GLU A 63 15.67 16.10 -5.41
N PRO A 64 15.39 17.40 -5.55
CA PRO A 64 14.29 18.05 -4.83
C PRO A 64 12.91 17.81 -5.47
N ASN A 65 12.86 17.28 -6.68
CA ASN A 65 11.63 17.19 -7.48
C ASN A 65 11.10 15.75 -7.56
N VAL A 66 10.90 15.14 -6.39
CA VAL A 66 10.42 13.76 -6.29
C VAL A 66 8.92 13.76 -6.02
N SER A 67 8.13 13.59 -7.09
CA SER A 67 6.69 13.38 -6.99
C SER A 67 6.39 12.01 -6.36
N VAL A 68 6.00 11.98 -5.08
CA VAL A 68 5.62 10.75 -4.38
C VAL A 68 4.28 10.24 -4.94
N PRO A 69 4.24 9.05 -5.58
CA PRO A 69 3.00 8.50 -6.11
C PRO A 69 2.16 7.94 -4.95
N ALA A 70 1.40 8.81 -4.26
CA ALA A 70 0.41 8.42 -3.24
C ALA A 70 -0.40 9.60 -2.65
N LEU A 71 -0.19 10.86 -3.07
CA LEU A 71 -0.81 12.03 -2.43
C LEU A 71 -2.35 11.98 -2.36
N GLN A 72 -3.00 11.24 -3.26
CA GLN A 72 -4.46 11.10 -3.31
C GLN A 72 -5.02 9.96 -2.44
N ARG A 73 -4.16 9.14 -1.81
CA ARG A 73 -4.63 8.10 -0.88
C ARG A 73 -5.04 8.70 0.46
N ARG A 74 -6.16 8.22 0.99
CA ARG A 74 -6.75 8.62 2.28
C ARG A 74 -6.39 7.67 3.44
N ASP A 75 -5.50 6.73 3.19
CA ASP A 75 -4.98 5.79 4.19
C ASP A 75 -3.66 6.28 4.79
N GLU A 76 -3.11 5.49 5.70
CA GLU A 76 -1.89 5.76 6.45
C GLU A 76 -0.67 5.94 5.53
N LEU A 77 -0.66 5.28 4.37
CA LEU A 77 0.38 5.45 3.34
C LEU A 77 0.30 6.84 2.69
N GLY A 78 -0.92 7.36 2.48
CA GLY A 78 -1.14 8.72 2.03
C GLY A 78 -0.69 9.77 3.06
N GLU A 79 -0.92 9.51 4.35
CA GLU A 79 -0.45 10.37 5.44
C GLU A 79 1.09 10.41 5.49
N LEU A 80 1.74 9.25 5.38
CA LEU A 80 3.19 9.15 5.32
C LEU A 80 3.77 9.87 4.09
N ALA A 81 3.13 9.74 2.93
CA ALA A 81 3.54 10.44 1.71
C ALA A 81 3.41 11.96 1.85
N ARG A 82 2.35 12.47 2.51
CA ARG A 82 2.19 13.90 2.80
C ARG A 82 3.27 14.41 3.75
N ALA A 83 3.54 13.69 4.84
CA ALA A 83 4.60 14.03 5.79
C ALA A 83 5.99 14.08 5.10
N PHE A 84 6.26 13.11 4.22
CA PHE A 84 7.48 13.07 3.45
C PHE A 84 7.62 14.26 2.50
N ASN A 85 6.54 14.66 1.81
CA ASN A 85 6.55 15.82 0.93
C ASN A 85 6.84 17.14 1.69
N VAL A 86 6.33 17.27 2.92
CA VAL A 86 6.66 18.41 3.80
C VAL A 86 8.16 18.39 4.16
N PHE A 87 8.71 17.23 4.50
CA PHE A 87 10.13 17.09 4.81
C PHE A 87 11.03 17.44 3.62
N ALA A 88 10.70 16.94 2.42
CA ALA A 88 11.41 17.27 1.18
C ALA A 88 11.43 18.78 0.90
N ARG A 89 10.28 19.46 1.05
CA ARG A 89 10.18 20.92 0.90
C ARG A 89 11.02 21.67 1.92
N ASN A 90 11.03 21.21 3.17
CA ASN A 90 11.82 21.84 4.23
C ASN A 90 13.33 21.72 3.94
N MET A 91 13.80 20.56 3.48
CA MET A 91 15.19 20.38 3.08
C MET A 91 15.60 21.31 1.94
N ALA A 92 14.79 21.41 0.88
CA ALA A 92 15.07 22.32 -0.23
C ALA A 92 15.13 23.80 0.22
N SER A 93 14.25 24.20 1.14
CA SER A 93 14.24 25.57 1.68
C SER A 93 15.46 25.85 2.58
N LEU A 94 15.92 24.87 3.36
CA LEU A 94 17.13 24.99 4.18
C LEU A 94 18.38 25.15 3.33
N GLU A 95 18.47 24.41 2.22
CA GLU A 95 19.58 24.51 1.29
C GLU A 95 19.66 25.91 0.68
N HIS A 96 18.52 26.51 0.31
CA HIS A 96 18.47 27.87 -0.22
C HIS A 96 18.91 28.91 0.82
N THR A 97 18.44 28.78 2.06
CA THR A 97 18.79 29.69 3.15
C THR A 97 20.28 29.62 3.48
N THR A 98 20.86 28.42 3.46
CA THR A 98 22.28 28.22 3.76
C THR A 98 23.18 28.80 2.66
N ARG A 99 22.74 28.74 1.40
CA ARG A 99 23.44 29.40 0.28
C ARG A 99 23.44 30.92 0.43
N LEU A 100 22.29 31.52 0.77
CA LEU A 100 22.18 32.97 0.99
C LEU A 100 23.04 33.44 2.17
N LEU A 101 23.10 32.65 3.25
CA LEU A 101 23.96 32.95 4.38
C LEU A 101 25.44 32.85 4.00
N LYS A 102 25.84 31.83 3.24
CA LYS A 102 27.23 31.73 2.72
C LYS A 102 27.60 32.91 1.84
N GLU A 103 26.73 33.33 0.93
CA GLU A 103 26.97 34.54 0.11
C GLU A 103 27.12 35.79 0.97
N LYS A 104 26.23 35.99 1.95
CA LYS A 104 26.36 37.13 2.88
C LYS A 104 27.64 37.10 3.71
N THR A 105 28.06 35.94 4.20
CA THR A 105 29.30 35.83 4.99
C THR A 105 30.52 36.13 4.13
N ASN A 106 30.59 35.58 2.92
CA ASN A 106 31.67 35.91 1.97
C ASN A 106 31.68 37.39 1.62
N GLN A 107 30.51 38.03 1.50
CA GLN A 107 30.42 39.45 1.19
C GLN A 107 30.89 40.33 2.36
N MET A 108 30.63 39.93 3.61
CA MET A 108 31.15 40.62 4.80
C MET A 108 32.65 40.42 5.03
N GLU A 109 33.23 39.29 4.62
CA GLU A 109 34.70 39.11 4.64
C GLU A 109 35.36 40.02 3.60
N ILE A 110 34.82 40.10 2.38
CA ILE A 110 35.35 40.98 1.32
C ILE A 110 35.22 42.47 1.68
N ASP A 111 34.15 42.89 2.35
CA ASP A 111 33.97 44.28 2.80
C ASP A 111 34.84 44.64 4.02
N ARG A 112 35.43 43.65 4.71
CA ARG A 112 36.22 43.86 5.93
C ARG A 112 37.73 43.93 5.67
N ASP A 113 38.20 43.49 4.51
CA ASP A 113 39.57 43.62 4.02
C ASP A 113 39.76 44.91 3.19
#